data_AF-A0A059IXN2-F1
#
_entry.id   AF-A0A059IXN2-F1
#
_cell.length_a   1.000
_cell.length_b   1.000
_cell.length_c   1.000
_cell.angle_alpha   90.00
_cell.angle_beta   90.00
_cell.angle_gamma   90.00
#
_symmetry.space_group_name_H-M   'P 1'
#
loop_
_entity.id
_entity.type
_entity.pdbx_description
1 polymer ?
#
loop_
_entity_poly.entity_id
_entity_poly.type
_entity_poly.pdbx_seq_one_letter_code
_entity_poly.pdbx_strand_id
1 'polypeptide(L)'
;MEDTQQVASAAEIQGTLERCVQQRGHYYQRLSAFAIRFEEDNTGAEQDLPNFKRLVRALGIDSVEECVLLASDRTPGWTFMSKIREHLLDGLQKCLDPQFGRYLVIIYYSGHGAYGPQQGPWFNANPQSKPSFTFNILTEAVSINSQQSDVSMDAVFIIDSCEAGSAGLTVPVDGTFELLAAVPEQKTAFGTSAGQNQKRTFTAKLANAAAIAQGKARSVDFAELLDSAYSLSSAKFPVHKLLSGSVSIRVKFPCRAHANLPQPPASLPLSMKVPTKVLFSCHFLEDPASEATKKLRSWIELLDPEIGLQVTGVFQTKSTVLILLAPYTVFCTIRTLPGITFIAGRVSTPQTPATTTEESVLTTTPRQPDRQENMPPDKHGLHYTTIEKDLEHEH
;
A
#
# COMPACT_ATOMS: atom_id res chain seq x y z
N MET A 1 10.56 38.92 -20.97
CA MET A 1 9.63 38.61 -19.86
C MET A 1 10.23 37.41 -19.17
N GLU A 2 10.90 37.62 -18.04
CA GLU A 2 11.47 36.53 -17.25
C GLU A 2 10.31 35.75 -16.63
N ASP A 3 10.26 34.45 -16.92
CA ASP A 3 9.40 33.51 -16.20
C ASP A 3 9.81 33.55 -14.74
N THR A 4 9.01 34.24 -13.92
CA THR A 4 9.22 34.26 -12.48
C THR A 4 8.76 32.89 -12.01
N GLN A 5 9.69 31.94 -11.93
CA GLN A 5 9.42 30.60 -11.45
C GLN A 5 8.88 30.73 -10.03
N GLN A 6 7.58 30.55 -9.88
CA GLN A 6 6.88 30.66 -8.61
C GLN A 6 7.54 29.63 -7.68
N VAL A 7 8.07 30.06 -6.54
CA VAL A 7 8.73 29.22 -5.52
C VAL A 7 8.02 29.46 -4.20
N ALA A 8 7.91 28.41 -3.38
CA ALA A 8 7.23 28.52 -2.09
C ALA A 8 8.01 29.45 -1.15
N SER A 9 7.30 30.06 -0.21
CA SER A 9 7.88 30.79 0.92
C SER A 9 8.30 29.84 2.04
N ALA A 10 9.18 30.31 2.92
CA ALA A 10 9.56 29.59 4.14
C ALA A 10 8.33 29.29 5.02
N ALA A 11 7.33 30.17 5.05
CA ALA A 11 6.09 29.99 5.79
C ALA A 11 5.19 28.89 5.18
N GLU A 12 5.09 28.82 3.85
CA GLU A 12 4.33 27.74 3.18
C GLU A 12 4.99 26.36 3.37
N ILE A 13 6.33 26.32 3.32
CA ILE A 13 7.13 25.14 3.64
C ILE A 13 6.86 24.73 5.09
N GLN A 14 6.94 25.66 6.04
CA GLN A 14 6.67 25.39 7.45
C GLN A 14 5.25 24.85 7.65
N GLY A 15 4.22 25.55 7.15
CA GLY A 15 2.83 25.15 7.34
C GLY A 15 2.49 23.80 6.68
N THR A 16 3.21 23.42 5.62
CA THR A 16 3.06 22.07 5.02
C THR A 16 3.76 21.00 5.86
N LEU A 17 4.97 21.29 6.36
CA LEU A 17 5.68 20.38 7.26
C LEU A 17 4.96 20.23 8.61
N GLU A 18 4.40 21.29 9.17
CA GLU A 18 3.61 21.26 10.41
C GLU A 18 2.44 20.28 10.31
N ARG A 19 1.71 20.29 9.19
CA ARG A 19 0.64 19.31 8.94
C ARG A 19 1.17 17.88 8.92
N CYS A 20 2.31 17.63 8.26
CA CYS A 20 2.96 16.32 8.27
C CYS A 20 3.36 15.89 9.69
N VAL A 21 3.97 16.80 10.45
CA VAL A 21 4.42 16.56 11.83
C VAL A 21 3.24 16.22 12.74
N GLN A 22 2.19 17.03 12.70
CA GLN A 22 0.97 16.82 13.48
C GLN A 22 0.36 15.45 13.17
N GLN A 23 0.21 15.12 11.88
CA GLN A 23 -0.36 13.85 11.45
C GLN A 23 0.50 12.64 11.86
N ARG A 24 1.84 12.75 11.82
CA ARG A 24 2.74 11.69 12.33
C ARG A 24 2.76 11.57 13.85
N GLY A 25 2.41 12.66 14.54
CA GLY A 25 2.26 12.72 16.00
C GLY A 25 0.92 12.20 16.51
N HIS A 26 0.00 11.78 15.62
CA HIS A 26 -1.30 11.26 16.03
C HIS A 26 -1.18 10.12 17.04
N TYR A 27 -1.93 10.26 18.14
CA TYR A 27 -2.12 9.23 19.13
C TYR A 27 -3.52 8.63 18.95
N TYR A 28 -3.60 7.32 18.75
CA TYR A 28 -4.86 6.61 18.63
C TYR A 28 -5.27 6.07 20.00
N GLN A 29 -6.38 6.58 20.54
CA GLN A 29 -6.97 6.04 21.77
C GLN A 29 -7.57 4.65 21.54
N ARG A 30 -8.08 4.43 20.33
CA ARG A 30 -8.70 3.17 19.94
C ARG A 30 -8.17 2.72 18.60
N LEU A 31 -7.85 1.43 18.52
CA LEU A 31 -7.59 0.72 17.29
C LEU A 31 -8.58 -0.44 17.18
N SER A 32 -9.07 -0.70 15.98
CA SER A 32 -9.93 -1.85 15.69
C SER A 32 -9.58 -2.44 14.32
N ALA A 33 -10.04 -3.67 14.10
CA ALA A 33 -9.87 -4.37 12.83
C ALA A 33 -11.16 -5.05 12.42
N PHE A 34 -11.50 -4.90 11.14
CA PHE A 34 -12.69 -5.46 10.50
C PHE A 34 -12.28 -6.23 9.24
N ALA A 35 -12.63 -7.50 9.15
CA ALA A 35 -12.32 -8.36 8.01
C ALA A 35 -13.59 -8.70 7.24
N ILE A 36 -13.52 -8.63 5.92
CA ILE A 36 -14.63 -8.92 5.00
C ILE A 36 -14.21 -10.06 4.10
N ARG A 37 -15.09 -11.05 3.94
CA ARG A 37 -14.96 -12.12 2.94
C ARG A 37 -16.32 -12.62 2.51
N PHE A 38 -16.38 -13.21 1.32
CA PHE A 38 -17.54 -14.01 0.93
C PHE A 38 -17.41 -15.43 1.45
N GLU A 39 -18.56 -16.07 1.73
CA GLU A 39 -18.63 -17.48 2.14
C GLU A 39 -18.17 -18.41 1.01
N GLU A 40 -18.64 -18.17 -0.22
CA GLU A 40 -18.28 -18.96 -1.43
C GLU A 40 -17.04 -18.42 -2.14
N ASP A 41 -16.15 -17.74 -1.43
CA ASP A 41 -14.87 -17.35 -1.98
C ASP A 41 -14.04 -18.58 -2.39
N ASN A 42 -13.47 -18.53 -3.59
CA ASN A 42 -12.56 -19.57 -4.08
C ASN A 42 -11.12 -19.05 -4.32
N THR A 43 -10.79 -17.85 -3.82
CA THR A 43 -9.42 -17.32 -3.82
C THR A 43 -8.61 -17.79 -2.61
N GLY A 44 -9.29 -18.23 -1.56
CA GLY A 44 -8.72 -18.68 -0.30
C GLY A 44 -8.62 -17.59 0.76
N ALA A 45 -9.55 -16.63 0.73
CA ALA A 45 -9.64 -15.53 1.70
C ALA A 45 -9.78 -16.04 3.15
N GLU A 46 -10.49 -17.15 3.36
CA GLU A 46 -10.60 -17.78 4.68
C GLU A 46 -9.24 -18.27 5.19
N GLN A 47 -8.42 -18.87 4.32
CA GLN A 47 -7.10 -19.37 4.67
C GLN A 47 -6.09 -18.24 4.89
N ASP A 48 -6.31 -17.05 4.32
CA ASP A 48 -5.43 -15.90 4.50
C ASP A 48 -5.78 -15.03 5.73
N LEU A 49 -7.01 -15.11 6.22
CA LEU A 49 -7.48 -14.40 7.41
C LEU A 49 -6.61 -14.59 8.67
N PRO A 50 -6.04 -15.78 8.99
CA PRO A 50 -5.09 -15.93 10.09
C PRO A 50 -3.83 -15.04 9.94
N ASN A 51 -3.40 -14.73 8.71
CA ASN A 51 -2.31 -13.79 8.48
C ASN A 51 -2.73 -12.36 8.82
N PHE A 52 -3.94 -11.94 8.42
CA PHE A 52 -4.48 -10.63 8.81
C PHE A 52 -4.59 -10.50 10.33
N LYS A 53 -5.12 -11.52 11.02
CA LYS A 53 -5.16 -11.55 12.50
C LYS A 53 -3.78 -11.42 13.13
N ARG A 54 -2.74 -12.05 12.55
CA ARG A 54 -1.35 -11.90 13.01
C ARG A 54 -0.82 -10.48 12.79
N LEU A 55 -1.11 -9.88 11.64
CA LEU A 55 -0.74 -8.50 11.32
C LEU A 55 -1.31 -7.53 12.36
N VAL A 56 -2.62 -7.54 12.59
CA VAL A 56 -3.26 -6.57 13.50
C VAL A 56 -2.94 -6.84 14.97
N ARG A 57 -2.70 -8.11 15.35
CA ARG A 57 -2.17 -8.45 16.68
C ARG A 57 -0.77 -7.88 16.91
N ALA A 58 0.09 -7.88 15.90
CA ALA A 58 1.40 -7.23 16.01
C ALA A 58 1.24 -5.73 16.31
N LEU A 59 0.19 -5.09 15.75
CA LEU A 59 -0.17 -3.68 15.98
C LEU A 59 -0.95 -3.43 17.29
N GLY A 60 -1.20 -4.47 18.10
CA GLY A 60 -1.89 -4.34 19.39
C GLY A 60 -3.42 -4.47 19.35
N ILE A 61 -3.97 -5.05 18.28
CA ILE A 61 -5.40 -5.35 18.17
C ILE A 61 -5.62 -6.84 18.45
N ASP A 62 -6.28 -7.17 19.56
CA ASP A 62 -6.45 -8.56 20.01
C ASP A 62 -7.54 -9.34 19.28
N SER A 63 -8.57 -8.64 18.81
CA SER A 63 -9.75 -9.21 18.16
C SER A 63 -10.04 -8.55 16.82
N VAL A 64 -10.45 -9.36 15.86
CA VAL A 64 -10.93 -8.92 14.54
C VAL A 64 -12.41 -9.25 14.44
N GLU A 65 -13.22 -8.26 14.07
CA GLU A 65 -14.61 -8.51 13.71
C GLU A 65 -14.69 -9.01 12.27
N GLU A 66 -15.47 -10.06 12.03
CA GLU A 66 -15.58 -10.71 10.72
C GLU A 66 -16.97 -10.52 10.12
N CYS A 67 -17.01 -9.92 8.95
CA CYS A 67 -18.17 -9.86 8.07
C CYS A 67 -18.05 -10.94 6.99
N VAL A 68 -18.64 -12.10 7.27
CA VAL A 68 -18.84 -13.15 6.26
C VAL A 68 -20.13 -12.87 5.49
N LEU A 69 -20.00 -12.55 4.20
CA LEU A 69 -21.11 -12.34 3.29
C LEU A 69 -21.58 -13.70 2.76
N LEU A 70 -22.77 -14.13 3.21
CA LEU A 70 -23.30 -15.46 2.94
C LEU A 70 -23.65 -15.66 1.47
N ALA A 71 -23.60 -16.90 0.99
CA ALA A 71 -24.02 -17.27 -0.36
C ALA A 71 -25.47 -16.85 -0.68
N SER A 72 -26.33 -16.91 0.33
CA SER A 72 -27.74 -16.53 0.24
C SER A 72 -27.97 -15.02 0.26
N ASP A 73 -26.94 -14.22 0.53
CA ASP A 73 -27.06 -12.76 0.62
C ASP A 73 -27.20 -12.14 -0.77
N ARG A 74 -28.40 -11.63 -1.05
CA ARG A 74 -28.72 -10.97 -2.33
C ARG A 74 -28.26 -9.51 -2.36
N THR A 75 -27.92 -8.95 -1.21
CA THR A 75 -27.61 -7.53 -1.03
C THR A 75 -26.36 -7.35 -0.16
N PRO A 76 -25.20 -7.90 -0.57
CA PRO A 76 -23.99 -7.90 0.25
C PRO A 76 -23.53 -6.50 0.66
N GLY A 77 -23.76 -5.49 -0.19
CA GLY A 77 -23.48 -4.09 0.16
C GLY A 77 -24.27 -3.60 1.38
N TRP A 78 -25.54 -3.97 1.51
CA TRP A 78 -26.39 -3.58 2.65
C TRP A 78 -25.98 -4.30 3.93
N THR A 79 -25.71 -5.60 3.84
CA THR A 79 -25.24 -6.41 4.97
C THR A 79 -23.91 -5.89 5.49
N PHE A 80 -22.96 -5.62 4.58
CA PHE A 80 -21.69 -5.00 4.91
C PHE A 80 -21.90 -3.64 5.60
N MET A 81 -22.70 -2.74 5.00
CA MET A 81 -22.98 -1.40 5.54
C MET A 81 -23.50 -1.45 6.98
N SER A 82 -24.41 -2.37 7.28
CA SER A 82 -24.93 -2.55 8.65
C SER A 82 -23.82 -2.95 9.61
N LYS A 83 -23.05 -3.99 9.28
CA LYS A 83 -22.00 -4.53 10.16
C LYS A 83 -20.86 -3.55 10.37
N ILE A 84 -20.36 -2.91 9.31
CA ILE A 84 -19.27 -1.93 9.46
C ILE A 84 -19.74 -0.74 10.29
N ARG A 85 -21.00 -0.29 10.14
CA ARG A 85 -21.55 0.78 10.96
C ARG A 85 -21.58 0.40 12.43
N GLU A 86 -22.06 -0.80 12.77
CA GLU A 86 -22.04 -1.31 14.14
C GLU A 86 -20.62 -1.35 14.71
N HIS A 87 -19.65 -1.87 13.95
CA HIS A 87 -18.24 -1.91 14.32
C HIS A 87 -17.65 -0.52 14.57
N LEU A 88 -17.93 0.44 13.69
CA LEU A 88 -17.42 1.80 13.79
C LEU A 88 -18.03 2.52 14.99
N LEU A 89 -19.33 2.39 15.22
CA LEU A 89 -20.01 2.99 16.37
C LEU A 89 -19.49 2.43 17.70
N ASP A 90 -19.27 1.11 17.80
CA ASP A 90 -18.66 0.49 18.98
C ASP A 90 -17.26 1.04 19.26
N GLY A 91 -16.43 1.17 18.21
CA GLY A 91 -15.07 1.72 18.34
C GLY A 91 -15.07 3.19 18.74
N LEU A 92 -15.94 4.01 18.13
CA LEU A 92 -16.09 5.43 18.43
C LEU A 92 -16.57 5.66 19.87
N GLN A 93 -17.59 4.91 20.33
CA GLN A 93 -18.12 5.02 21.70
C GLN A 93 -17.09 4.67 22.78
N LYS A 94 -16.05 3.89 22.44
CA LYS A 94 -14.97 3.51 23.36
C LYS A 94 -13.83 4.53 23.41
N CYS A 95 -13.88 5.60 22.62
CA CYS A 95 -12.93 6.71 22.74
C CYS A 95 -13.34 7.58 23.94
N LEU A 96 -12.41 7.79 24.87
CA LEU A 96 -12.69 8.39 26.18
C LEU A 96 -12.74 9.92 26.13
N ASP A 97 -12.04 10.53 25.18
CA ASP A 97 -11.96 11.98 25.03
C ASP A 97 -12.13 12.34 23.55
N PRO A 98 -13.23 13.01 23.15
CA PRO A 98 -13.45 13.41 21.76
C PRO A 98 -12.47 14.47 21.24
N GLN A 99 -11.93 15.31 22.11
CA GLN A 99 -11.05 16.42 21.74
C GLN A 99 -9.62 15.95 21.44
N PHE A 100 -9.15 14.94 22.18
CA PHE A 100 -7.81 14.37 22.01
C PHE A 100 -7.81 12.93 21.50
N GLY A 101 -9.00 12.37 21.26
CA GLY A 101 -9.21 11.01 20.81
C GLY A 101 -9.23 10.90 19.33
N ARG A 102 -8.41 9.97 18.85
CA ARG A 102 -8.44 9.50 17.48
C ARG A 102 -8.70 8.02 17.45
N TYR A 103 -9.61 7.61 16.58
CA TYR A 103 -9.92 6.23 16.30
C TYR A 103 -9.27 5.80 14.99
N LEU A 104 -8.54 4.69 15.00
CA LEU A 104 -8.04 4.03 13.80
C LEU A 104 -8.80 2.73 13.55
N VAL A 105 -9.41 2.63 12.37
CA VAL A 105 -10.01 1.39 11.88
C VAL A 105 -9.15 0.78 10.77
N ILE A 106 -8.81 -0.50 10.90
CA ILE A 106 -8.11 -1.26 9.85
C ILE A 106 -9.13 -2.21 9.20
N ILE A 107 -9.45 -1.96 7.93
CA ILE A 107 -10.43 -2.74 7.18
C ILE A 107 -9.70 -3.61 6.17
N TYR A 108 -9.97 -4.90 6.21
CA TYR A 108 -9.35 -5.91 5.35
C TYR A 108 -10.39 -6.59 4.46
N TYR A 109 -10.05 -6.71 3.19
CA TYR A 109 -10.77 -7.56 2.25
C TYR A 109 -9.77 -8.44 1.50
N SER A 110 -10.12 -9.72 1.37
CA SER A 110 -9.47 -10.64 0.44
C SER A 110 -10.53 -11.41 -0.32
N GLY A 111 -10.31 -11.59 -1.61
CA GLY A 111 -11.29 -12.22 -2.48
C GLY A 111 -11.11 -11.82 -3.93
N HIS A 112 -12.13 -12.10 -4.74
CA HIS A 112 -12.20 -11.57 -6.09
C HIS A 112 -12.48 -10.08 -6.08
N GLY A 113 -11.95 -9.42 -7.10
CA GLY A 113 -12.36 -8.08 -7.44
C GLY A 113 -12.18 -7.84 -8.92
N ALA A 114 -12.96 -6.91 -9.40
CA ALA A 114 -12.97 -6.47 -10.78
C ALA A 114 -13.13 -4.95 -10.81
N TYR A 115 -12.97 -4.37 -12.00
CA TYR A 115 -13.10 -2.94 -12.19
C TYR A 115 -14.31 -2.61 -13.06
N GLY A 116 -15.18 -1.73 -12.57
CA GLY A 116 -16.28 -1.15 -13.34
C GLY A 116 -15.94 0.30 -13.74
N PRO A 117 -15.98 0.68 -15.04
CA PRO A 117 -15.58 2.01 -15.49
C PRO A 117 -16.27 3.19 -14.81
N GLN A 118 -17.51 3.00 -14.33
CA GLN A 118 -18.30 4.04 -13.64
C GLN A 118 -18.32 3.88 -12.12
N GLN A 119 -18.01 2.69 -11.61
CA GLN A 119 -18.27 2.30 -10.22
C GLN A 119 -16.99 2.04 -9.42
N GLY A 120 -15.84 2.00 -10.09
CA GLY A 120 -14.55 1.66 -9.50
C GLY A 120 -14.43 0.16 -9.21
N PRO A 121 -13.57 -0.23 -8.25
CA PRO A 121 -13.43 -1.62 -7.83
C PRO A 121 -14.72 -2.16 -7.21
N TRP A 122 -15.07 -3.40 -7.58
CA TRP A 122 -16.16 -4.16 -6.99
C TRP A 122 -15.70 -5.56 -6.61
N PHE A 123 -16.36 -6.12 -5.62
CA PHE A 123 -15.98 -7.32 -4.88
C PHE A 123 -17.11 -8.33 -4.90
N ASN A 124 -16.77 -9.59 -5.17
CA ASN A 124 -17.72 -10.70 -5.31
C ASN A 124 -17.11 -12.01 -4.82
N ALA A 125 -17.96 -13.03 -4.61
CA ALA A 125 -17.52 -14.34 -4.12
C ALA A 125 -16.65 -15.08 -5.15
N ASN A 126 -17.02 -15.02 -6.42
CA ASN A 126 -16.31 -15.64 -7.54
C ASN A 126 -16.70 -14.91 -8.85
N PRO A 127 -15.96 -15.10 -9.95
CA PRO A 127 -16.20 -14.37 -11.20
C PRO A 127 -17.62 -14.55 -11.79
N GLN A 128 -18.33 -15.62 -11.40
CA GLN A 128 -19.70 -15.91 -11.84
C GLN A 128 -20.78 -15.38 -10.87
N SER A 129 -20.39 -14.95 -9.67
CA SER A 129 -21.28 -14.41 -8.65
C SER A 129 -21.86 -13.06 -9.09
N LYS A 130 -23.19 -12.95 -9.06
CA LYS A 130 -23.90 -11.68 -9.30
C LYS A 130 -23.92 -10.76 -8.07
N PRO A 131 -24.17 -11.26 -6.84
CA PRO A 131 -24.07 -10.42 -5.65
C PRO A 131 -22.65 -9.88 -5.50
N SER A 132 -22.58 -8.57 -5.30
CA SER A 132 -21.33 -7.83 -5.15
C SER A 132 -21.54 -6.52 -4.42
N PHE A 133 -20.45 -5.92 -3.94
CA PHE A 133 -20.44 -4.56 -3.41
C PHE A 133 -19.22 -3.81 -3.96
N THR A 134 -19.28 -2.48 -3.97
CA THR A 134 -18.20 -1.63 -4.49
C THR A 134 -17.31 -1.12 -3.37
N PHE A 135 -16.08 -0.75 -3.72
CA PHE A 135 -15.18 -0.04 -2.81
C PHE A 135 -15.77 1.32 -2.38
N ASN A 136 -16.62 1.93 -3.20
CA ASN A 136 -17.32 3.17 -2.86
C ASN A 136 -18.29 2.97 -1.69
N ILE A 137 -19.07 1.87 -1.67
CA ILE A 137 -19.93 1.54 -0.53
C ILE A 137 -19.08 1.41 0.74
N LEU A 138 -17.92 0.76 0.63
CA LEU A 138 -16.99 0.57 1.73
C LEU A 138 -16.41 1.87 2.28
N THR A 139 -15.99 2.78 1.41
CA THR A 139 -15.46 4.07 1.84
C THR A 139 -16.55 5.04 2.30
N GLU A 140 -17.72 5.03 1.67
CA GLU A 140 -18.87 5.84 2.08
C GLU A 140 -19.30 5.50 3.52
N ALA A 141 -19.33 4.22 3.88
CA ALA A 141 -19.64 3.78 5.24
C ALA A 141 -18.73 4.42 6.28
N VAL A 142 -17.42 4.41 6.03
CA VAL A 142 -16.42 4.98 6.94
C VAL A 142 -16.50 6.51 6.94
N SER A 143 -16.69 7.10 5.77
CA SER A 143 -16.76 8.56 5.58
C SER A 143 -17.94 9.17 6.33
N ILE A 144 -19.14 8.58 6.20
CA ILE A 144 -20.36 9.04 6.89
C ILE A 144 -20.15 9.00 8.41
N ASN A 145 -19.59 7.92 8.94
CA ASN A 145 -19.35 7.80 10.37
C ASN A 145 -18.25 8.74 10.87
N SER A 146 -17.22 9.01 10.06
CA SER A 146 -16.20 10.01 10.38
C SER A 146 -16.80 11.42 10.48
N GLN A 147 -17.63 11.82 9.51
CA GLN A 147 -18.25 13.15 9.46
C GLN A 147 -19.31 13.39 10.53
N GLN A 148 -19.95 12.32 11.02
CA GLN A 148 -21.00 12.39 12.05
C GLN A 148 -20.44 12.29 13.48
N SER A 149 -19.13 12.09 13.63
CA SER A 149 -18.48 11.84 14.91
C SER A 149 -17.71 13.07 15.39
N ASP A 150 -17.79 13.37 16.69
CA ASP A 150 -16.94 14.36 17.34
C ASP A 150 -15.49 13.86 17.53
N VAL A 151 -15.30 12.54 17.51
CA VAL A 151 -13.98 11.87 17.58
C VAL A 151 -13.41 11.79 16.17
N SER A 152 -12.18 12.26 15.96
CA SER A 152 -11.47 12.13 14.68
C SER A 152 -11.20 10.67 14.33
N MET A 153 -11.39 10.29 13.05
CA MET A 153 -11.17 8.93 12.58
C MET A 153 -10.15 8.89 11.43
N ASP A 154 -9.24 7.91 11.49
CA ASP A 154 -8.38 7.52 10.36
C ASP A 154 -8.69 6.07 9.96
N ALA A 155 -8.46 5.73 8.70
CA ALA A 155 -8.79 4.41 8.15
C ALA A 155 -7.66 3.85 7.29
N VAL A 156 -7.39 2.55 7.44
CA VAL A 156 -6.47 1.81 6.57
C VAL A 156 -7.22 0.68 5.89
N PHE A 157 -7.23 0.69 4.56
CA PHE A 157 -7.82 -0.33 3.72
C PHE A 157 -6.73 -1.28 3.22
N ILE A 158 -6.77 -2.54 3.63
CA ILE A 158 -5.87 -3.59 3.15
C ILE A 158 -6.66 -4.49 2.22
N ILE A 159 -6.43 -4.36 0.91
CA ILE A 159 -7.24 -5.02 -0.12
C ILE A 159 -6.37 -6.01 -0.90
N ASP A 160 -6.51 -7.30 -0.58
CA ASP A 160 -5.86 -8.42 -1.29
C ASP A 160 -6.79 -8.98 -2.37
N SER A 161 -6.91 -8.21 -3.46
CA SER A 161 -7.80 -8.49 -4.58
C SER A 161 -7.22 -7.94 -5.89
N CYS A 162 -7.66 -8.48 -7.03
CA CYS A 162 -7.39 -7.89 -8.34
C CYS A 162 -7.99 -6.48 -8.43
N GLU A 163 -7.38 -5.63 -9.26
CA GLU A 163 -7.85 -4.24 -9.51
C GLU A 163 -7.90 -3.31 -8.30
N ALA A 164 -7.51 -3.78 -7.12
CA ALA A 164 -7.55 -3.03 -5.86
C ALA A 164 -6.74 -1.73 -5.93
N GLY A 165 -5.68 -1.69 -6.75
CA GLY A 165 -4.89 -0.49 -6.97
C GLY A 165 -5.69 0.68 -7.57
N SER A 166 -6.84 0.45 -8.21
CA SER A 166 -7.69 1.50 -8.80
C SER A 166 -8.68 2.14 -7.82
N ALA A 167 -8.69 1.70 -6.56
CA ALA A 167 -9.52 2.28 -5.51
C ALA A 167 -9.19 3.76 -5.27
N GLY A 168 -10.24 4.54 -5.03
CA GLY A 168 -10.22 5.97 -4.77
C GLY A 168 -11.40 6.37 -3.88
N LEU A 169 -11.36 7.58 -3.32
CA LEU A 169 -12.51 8.15 -2.62
C LEU A 169 -13.40 8.91 -3.61
N THR A 170 -14.72 8.77 -3.41
CA THR A 170 -15.73 9.57 -4.12
C THR A 170 -16.21 10.75 -3.31
N VAL A 171 -15.93 10.77 -2.01
CA VAL A 171 -16.36 11.81 -1.07
C VAL A 171 -15.16 12.39 -0.32
N PRO A 172 -15.11 13.71 -0.07
CA PRO A 172 -14.12 14.30 0.82
C PRO A 172 -14.29 13.75 2.24
N VAL A 173 -13.17 13.47 2.90
CA VAL A 173 -13.15 12.97 4.28
C VAL A 173 -12.19 13.77 5.13
N ASP A 174 -12.64 14.09 6.34
CA ASP A 174 -11.80 14.64 7.39
C ASP A 174 -11.10 13.46 8.08
N GLY A 175 -9.80 13.32 7.84
CA GLY A 175 -8.99 12.21 8.33
C GLY A 175 -7.97 11.70 7.32
N THR A 176 -7.16 10.74 7.76
CA THR A 176 -6.19 10.03 6.92
C THR A 176 -6.79 8.71 6.48
N PHE A 177 -6.95 8.53 5.17
CA PHE A 177 -7.51 7.31 4.60
C PHE A 177 -6.43 6.72 3.69
N GLU A 178 -5.93 5.55 4.04
CA GLU A 178 -4.77 4.93 3.40
C GLU A 178 -5.16 3.57 2.80
N LEU A 179 -4.68 3.29 1.59
CA LEU A 179 -4.92 2.05 0.87
C LEU A 179 -3.62 1.29 0.65
N LEU A 180 -3.62 0.02 1.05
CA LEU A 180 -2.60 -0.99 0.80
C LEU A 180 -3.23 -2.07 -0.09
N ALA A 181 -2.92 -2.05 -1.37
CA ALA A 181 -3.45 -3.00 -2.34
C ALA A 181 -2.38 -4.03 -2.75
N ALA A 182 -2.79 -5.29 -2.91
CA ALA A 182 -1.87 -6.37 -3.29
C ALA A 182 -1.27 -6.23 -4.70
N VAL A 183 -1.97 -5.50 -5.58
CA VAL A 183 -1.59 -5.31 -6.99
C VAL A 183 -1.89 -3.88 -7.45
N PRO A 184 -1.16 -3.38 -8.47
CA PRO A 184 -1.45 -2.08 -9.05
C PRO A 184 -2.69 -2.11 -9.93
N GLU A 185 -3.09 -0.94 -10.42
CA GLU A 185 -4.19 -0.77 -11.38
C GLU A 185 -4.03 -1.73 -12.58
N GLN A 186 -5.15 -2.31 -13.04
CA GLN A 186 -5.21 -3.15 -14.24
C GLN A 186 -4.35 -4.43 -14.13
N LYS A 187 -4.20 -4.99 -12.92
CA LYS A 187 -3.49 -6.25 -12.67
C LYS A 187 -4.28 -7.21 -11.77
N THR A 188 -4.08 -8.49 -12.05
CA THR A 188 -4.68 -9.62 -11.32
C THR A 188 -3.86 -9.96 -10.06
N ALA A 189 -4.48 -10.05 -8.89
CA ALA A 189 -3.90 -10.68 -7.68
C ALA A 189 -3.87 -12.22 -7.84
N PHE A 190 -2.95 -12.92 -7.15
CA PHE A 190 -2.97 -14.39 -7.18
C PHE A 190 -3.89 -14.91 -6.07
N GLY A 191 -4.85 -15.76 -6.42
CA GLY A 191 -5.53 -16.59 -5.43
C GLY A 191 -4.56 -17.63 -4.85
N THR A 192 -4.80 -18.06 -3.62
CA THR A 192 -4.18 -19.25 -3.04
C THR A 192 -4.88 -20.50 -3.57
N SER A 193 -4.70 -20.82 -4.86
CA SER A 193 -5.16 -22.10 -5.37
C SER A 193 -4.42 -23.24 -4.67
N ALA A 194 -5.19 -24.23 -4.23
CA ALA A 194 -4.81 -25.34 -3.36
C ALA A 194 -3.43 -25.93 -3.70
N GLY A 195 -2.46 -25.75 -2.80
CA GLY A 195 -1.21 -26.52 -2.79
C GLY A 195 0.11 -25.75 -2.76
N GLN A 196 0.14 -24.42 -2.95
CA GLN A 196 1.42 -23.68 -2.91
C GLN A 196 1.42 -22.45 -1.99
N ASN A 197 2.04 -22.64 -0.81
CA ASN A 197 2.67 -21.65 0.05
C ASN A 197 1.81 -20.44 0.50
N GLN A 198 1.02 -20.64 1.55
CA GLN A 198 0.42 -19.60 2.41
C GLN A 198 1.43 -18.53 2.89
N LYS A 199 2.74 -18.80 2.80
CA LYS A 199 3.84 -17.86 3.05
C LYS A 199 4.05 -16.79 1.96
N ARG A 200 3.30 -16.81 0.85
CA ARG A 200 3.50 -15.94 -0.32
C ARG A 200 2.39 -14.90 -0.56
N THR A 201 1.28 -14.93 0.19
CA THR A 201 0.18 -13.95 0.03
C THR A 201 0.62 -12.55 0.41
N PHE A 202 -0.07 -11.53 -0.08
CA PHE A 202 0.23 -10.15 0.27
C PHE A 202 0.05 -9.92 1.77
N THR A 203 -1.04 -10.42 2.35
CA THR A 203 -1.33 -10.36 3.78
C THR A 203 -0.28 -11.09 4.63
N ALA A 204 0.19 -12.27 4.21
CA ALA A 204 1.25 -12.99 4.92
C ALA A 204 2.57 -12.19 4.97
N LYS A 205 2.92 -11.52 3.87
CA LYS A 205 4.12 -10.67 3.81
C LYS A 205 3.98 -9.45 4.72
N LEU A 206 2.81 -8.81 4.75
CA LEU A 206 2.53 -7.71 5.68
C LEU A 206 2.60 -8.17 7.14
N ALA A 207 2.01 -9.32 7.46
CA ALA A 207 2.06 -9.90 8.80
C ALA A 207 3.50 -10.19 9.24
N ASN A 208 4.33 -10.73 8.35
CA ASN A 208 5.75 -10.96 8.62
C ASN A 208 6.50 -9.62 8.81
N ALA A 209 6.27 -8.64 7.94
CA ALA A 209 6.85 -7.31 8.08
C ALA A 209 6.50 -6.67 9.42
N ALA A 210 5.24 -6.76 9.86
CA ALA A 210 4.79 -6.24 11.15
C ALA A 210 5.39 -6.99 12.33
N ALA A 211 5.53 -8.32 12.25
CA ALA A 211 6.19 -9.10 13.30
C ALA A 211 7.67 -8.75 13.45
N ILE A 212 8.39 -8.60 12.33
CA ILE A 212 9.78 -8.13 12.35
C ILE A 212 9.84 -6.70 12.92
N ALA A 213 8.85 -5.87 12.60
CA ALA A 213 8.81 -4.48 13.05
C ALA A 213 8.56 -4.31 14.53
N GLN A 214 7.63 -5.08 15.07
CA GLN A 214 7.39 -5.14 16.50
C GLN A 214 8.66 -5.53 17.28
N GLY A 215 9.53 -6.37 16.70
CA GLY A 215 10.78 -6.79 17.34
C GLY A 215 11.95 -5.80 17.21
N LYS A 216 11.84 -4.79 16.35
CA LYS A 216 12.95 -3.89 16.00
C LYS A 216 12.64 -2.41 16.20
N ALA A 217 11.38 -2.05 16.34
CA ALA A 217 10.94 -0.67 16.34
C ALA A 217 9.89 -0.38 17.41
N ARG A 218 9.76 0.88 17.81
CA ARG A 218 8.68 1.35 18.70
C ARG A 218 7.39 1.67 17.95
N SER A 219 7.50 2.01 16.68
CA SER A 219 6.37 2.32 15.81
C SER A 219 6.65 1.88 14.38
N VAL A 220 5.62 1.87 13.55
CA VAL A 220 5.76 1.60 12.12
C VAL A 220 4.73 2.39 11.32
N ASP A 221 5.13 2.88 10.16
CA ASP A 221 4.20 3.44 9.17
C ASP A 221 3.68 2.31 8.27
N PHE A 222 2.43 2.37 7.82
CA PHE A 222 1.92 1.36 6.89
C PHE A 222 2.67 1.33 5.55
N ALA A 223 3.18 2.47 5.09
CA ALA A 223 4.10 2.54 3.95
C ALA A 223 5.41 1.75 4.20
N GLU A 224 5.94 1.77 5.44
CA GLU A 224 7.14 1.01 5.80
C GLU A 224 6.85 -0.50 5.87
N LEU A 225 5.67 -0.89 6.37
CA LEU A 225 5.21 -2.28 6.34
C LEU A 225 5.12 -2.79 4.91
N LEU A 226 4.59 -1.97 3.99
CA LEU A 226 4.49 -2.33 2.58
C LEU A 226 5.88 -2.50 1.94
N ASP A 227 6.79 -1.56 2.16
CA ASP A 227 8.16 -1.63 1.63
C ASP A 227 8.93 -2.83 2.18
N SER A 228 8.77 -3.12 3.47
CA SER A 228 9.35 -4.31 4.09
C SER A 228 8.74 -5.60 3.53
N ALA A 229 7.41 -5.66 3.35
CA ALA A 229 6.72 -6.79 2.74
C ALA A 229 7.17 -7.04 1.30
N TYR A 230 7.37 -5.98 0.52
CA TYR A 230 7.88 -6.06 -0.85
C TYR A 230 9.33 -6.56 -0.91
N SER A 231 10.18 -6.10 0.02
CA SER A 231 11.57 -6.56 0.13
C SER A 231 11.68 -8.07 0.36
N LEU A 232 10.63 -8.72 0.88
CA LEU A 232 10.57 -10.17 1.08
C LEU A 232 10.25 -10.96 -0.20
N SER A 233 9.73 -10.34 -1.27
CA SER A 233 9.39 -11.00 -2.54
C SER A 233 9.01 -10.02 -3.64
N SER A 234 9.77 -10.01 -4.74
CA SER A 234 9.64 -9.11 -5.90
C SER A 234 8.58 -9.50 -6.95
N ALA A 235 7.77 -10.53 -6.69
CA ALA A 235 6.96 -11.14 -7.75
C ALA A 235 5.79 -10.24 -8.26
N LYS A 236 5.24 -9.38 -7.41
CA LYS A 236 4.20 -8.39 -7.75
C LYS A 236 4.41 -7.12 -6.93
N PHE A 237 4.02 -5.98 -7.51
CA PHE A 237 4.19 -4.65 -6.91
C PHE A 237 2.94 -4.29 -6.10
N PRO A 238 2.95 -4.41 -4.77
CA PRO A 238 1.85 -3.88 -3.98
C PRO A 238 1.81 -2.36 -4.09
N VAL A 239 0.63 -1.78 -3.93
CA VAL A 239 0.40 -0.34 -4.06
C VAL A 239 0.06 0.26 -2.72
N HIS A 240 0.73 1.37 -2.43
CA HIS A 240 0.42 2.29 -1.35
C HIS A 240 -0.22 3.54 -1.94
N LYS A 241 -1.40 3.93 -1.44
CA LYS A 241 -2.06 5.18 -1.82
C LYS A 241 -2.57 5.88 -0.57
N LEU A 242 -2.34 7.19 -0.49
CA LEU A 242 -3.08 8.06 0.41
C LEU A 242 -4.33 8.51 -0.34
N LEU A 243 -5.48 8.01 0.09
CA LEU A 243 -6.77 8.41 -0.44
C LEU A 243 -7.22 9.77 0.14
N SER A 244 -6.91 9.99 1.42
CA SER A 244 -6.98 11.29 2.09
C SER A 244 -5.85 11.42 3.11
N GLY A 245 -5.50 12.66 3.45
CA GLY A 245 -4.37 12.99 4.31
C GLY A 245 -3.04 13.12 3.57
N SER A 246 -2.00 13.53 4.29
CA SER A 246 -0.73 13.96 3.71
C SER A 246 0.41 12.96 3.89
N VAL A 247 0.38 12.15 4.96
CA VAL A 247 1.42 11.19 5.31
C VAL A 247 0.82 9.82 5.65
N SER A 248 1.62 8.75 5.58
CA SER A 248 1.19 7.41 5.99
C SER A 248 0.90 7.37 7.50
N ILE A 249 -0.15 6.64 7.85
CA ILE A 249 -0.58 6.36 9.22
C ILE A 249 0.52 5.60 9.93
N ARG A 250 0.88 6.12 11.10
CA ARG A 250 1.88 5.53 12.01
C ARG A 250 1.19 4.89 13.19
N VAL A 251 1.54 3.64 13.50
CA VAL A 251 1.04 2.93 14.68
C VAL A 251 2.20 2.65 15.63
N LYS A 252 1.99 2.94 16.93
CA LYS A 252 2.92 2.56 17.99
C LYS A 252 2.67 1.11 18.38
N PHE A 253 3.72 0.32 18.50
CA PHE A 253 3.59 -1.06 18.98
C PHE A 253 3.25 -1.05 20.47
N PRO A 254 2.38 -1.95 20.94
CA PRO A 254 2.08 -2.05 22.37
C PRO A 254 3.37 -2.39 23.13
N CYS A 255 3.62 -1.65 24.21
CA CYS A 255 4.73 -1.96 25.10
C CYS A 255 4.43 -3.32 25.74
N ARG A 256 5.29 -4.33 25.53
CA ARG A 256 5.12 -5.66 26.15
C ARG A 256 5.32 -5.53 27.67
N ALA A 257 4.26 -5.21 28.39
CA ALA A 257 4.22 -5.36 29.82
C ALA A 257 4.15 -6.86 30.14
N HIS A 258 5.27 -7.42 30.59
CA HIS A 258 5.42 -8.73 31.25
C HIS A 258 5.44 -10.01 30.39
N ALA A 259 6.67 -10.47 30.11
CA ALA A 259 7.12 -11.80 30.50
C ALA A 259 8.55 -11.63 31.03
N ASN A 260 9.03 -12.49 31.93
CA ASN A 260 10.35 -12.45 32.61
C ASN A 260 11.58 -12.57 31.68
N LEU A 261 11.58 -11.86 30.55
CA LEU A 261 12.70 -11.69 29.64
C LEU A 261 13.31 -10.30 29.90
N PRO A 262 14.62 -10.13 29.69
CA PRO A 262 15.26 -8.82 29.80
C PRO A 262 14.43 -7.80 29.02
N GLN A 263 14.14 -6.66 29.64
CA GLN A 263 13.41 -5.56 29.01
C GLN A 263 13.90 -5.40 27.57
N PRO A 264 13.00 -5.19 26.58
CA PRO A 264 13.46 -4.76 25.26
C PRO A 264 14.36 -3.55 25.50
N PRO A 265 15.61 -3.57 25.01
CA PRO A 265 16.58 -2.58 25.40
C PRO A 265 16.00 -1.20 25.09
N ALA A 266 16.18 -0.25 26.00
CA ALA A 266 15.74 1.15 25.82
C ALA A 266 16.25 1.78 24.49
N SER A 267 17.16 1.10 23.78
CA SER A 267 17.81 1.45 22.54
C SER A 267 17.14 0.95 21.24
N LEU A 268 15.93 0.38 21.25
CA LEU A 268 15.28 0.05 19.97
C LEU A 268 15.01 1.33 19.16
N PRO A 269 15.38 1.37 17.87
CA PRO A 269 15.11 2.51 17.01
C PRO A 269 13.59 2.71 16.84
N LEU A 270 13.19 3.90 16.41
CA LEU A 270 11.76 4.23 16.26
C LEU A 270 11.06 3.50 15.13
N SER A 271 11.82 3.14 14.10
CA SER A 271 11.36 2.45 12.91
C SER A 271 12.39 1.40 12.47
N MET A 272 11.90 0.35 11.83
CA MET A 272 12.61 -0.87 11.43
C MET A 272 13.76 -0.66 10.45
N LYS A 273 13.47 0.17 9.47
CA LYS A 273 14.39 0.76 8.54
C LYS A 273 14.38 2.21 8.99
N VAL A 274 15.53 2.88 9.05
CA VAL A 274 15.49 4.33 9.00
C VAL A 274 14.59 4.65 7.80
N PRO A 275 13.37 5.22 8.01
CA PRO A 275 12.32 5.30 6.98
C PRO A 275 13.01 5.76 5.73
N THR A 276 12.87 5.10 4.59
CA THR A 276 13.75 5.31 3.43
C THR A 276 14.03 6.79 3.26
N LYS A 277 15.15 7.23 3.85
CA LYS A 277 15.27 8.62 4.26
C LYS A 277 15.70 9.29 2.98
N VAL A 278 14.88 10.22 2.54
CA VAL A 278 15.13 10.92 1.31
C VAL A 278 15.72 12.26 1.66
N LEU A 279 16.78 12.58 0.94
CA LEU A 279 17.40 13.88 0.91
C LEU A 279 16.70 14.67 -0.20
N PHE A 280 16.18 15.83 0.12
CA PHE A 280 15.55 16.74 -0.84
C PHE A 280 15.88 18.19 -0.50
N SER A 281 15.87 19.06 -1.49
CA SER A 281 16.02 20.50 -1.31
C SER A 281 14.68 21.19 -1.32
N CYS A 282 14.58 22.26 -0.53
CA CYS A 282 13.52 23.25 -0.58
C CYS A 282 14.14 24.58 -0.99
N HIS A 283 13.71 25.11 -2.14
CA HIS A 283 14.15 26.38 -2.69
C HIS A 283 13.09 27.45 -2.43
N PHE A 284 13.46 28.55 -1.79
CA PHE A 284 12.57 29.66 -1.46
C PHE A 284 13.30 31.00 -1.51
N LEU A 285 12.55 32.08 -1.79
CA LEU A 285 13.12 33.39 -2.14
C LEU A 285 13.73 34.13 -0.95
N GLU A 286 13.26 33.86 0.25
CA GLU A 286 13.74 34.52 1.46
C GLU A 286 15.24 34.32 1.65
N ASP A 287 15.91 35.29 2.22
CA ASP A 287 17.35 35.20 2.49
C ASP A 287 17.62 34.18 3.62
N PRO A 288 18.72 33.40 3.56
CA PRO A 288 19.12 32.46 4.61
C PRO A 288 19.27 33.10 5.99
N ALA A 289 19.67 34.37 6.06
CA ALA A 289 19.80 35.13 7.30
C ALA A 289 18.50 35.84 7.71
N SER A 290 17.42 35.71 6.92
CA SER A 290 16.11 36.27 7.28
C SER A 290 15.52 35.58 8.51
N GLU A 291 14.70 36.32 9.25
CA GLU A 291 14.00 35.79 10.42
C GLU A 291 13.04 34.65 10.07
N ALA A 292 12.47 34.63 8.86
CA ALA A 292 11.61 33.55 8.40
C ALA A 292 12.39 32.23 8.27
N THR A 293 13.54 32.25 7.61
CA THR A 293 14.42 31.07 7.47
C THR A 293 14.92 30.57 8.82
N LYS A 294 15.36 31.49 9.70
CA LYS A 294 15.81 31.13 11.05
C LYS A 294 14.71 30.49 11.87
N LYS A 295 13.48 31.01 11.81
CA LYS A 295 12.31 30.44 12.49
C LYS A 295 12.00 29.04 11.98
N LEU A 296 11.94 28.84 10.66
CA LEU A 296 11.71 27.53 10.05
C LEU A 296 12.77 26.52 10.52
N ARG A 297 14.05 26.89 10.45
CA ARG A 297 15.15 26.03 10.87
C ARG A 297 15.05 25.68 12.36
N SER A 298 14.88 26.69 13.21
CA SER A 298 14.78 26.50 14.66
C SER A 298 13.58 25.64 15.02
N TRP A 299 12.46 25.82 14.33
CA TRP A 299 11.27 24.99 14.50
C TRP A 299 11.58 23.52 14.17
N ILE A 300 12.23 23.22 13.03
CA ILE A 300 12.61 21.84 12.67
C ILE A 300 13.57 21.24 13.71
N GLU A 301 14.55 22.01 14.18
CA GLU A 301 15.53 21.56 15.18
C GLU A 301 14.89 21.28 16.56
N LEU A 302 13.76 21.93 16.87
CA LEU A 302 12.99 21.73 18.09
C LEU A 302 11.97 20.58 18.00
N LEU A 303 11.75 20.02 16.81
CA LEU A 303 10.83 18.90 16.65
C LEU A 303 11.34 17.67 17.41
N ASP A 304 10.38 16.87 17.88
CA ASP A 304 10.70 15.57 18.43
C ASP A 304 11.51 14.75 17.39
N PRO A 305 12.71 14.24 17.74
CA PRO A 305 13.48 13.36 16.87
C PRO A 305 12.67 12.17 16.32
N GLU A 306 11.59 11.76 17.02
CA GLU A 306 10.62 10.74 16.61
C GLU A 306 9.96 11.02 15.26
N ILE A 307 9.81 12.29 14.87
CA ILE A 307 9.22 12.69 13.58
C ILE A 307 10.12 12.31 12.40
N GLY A 308 11.44 12.32 12.61
CA GLY A 308 12.44 11.91 11.63
C GLY A 308 12.79 12.97 10.58
N LEU A 309 12.39 14.23 10.79
CA LEU A 309 12.74 15.38 9.94
C LEU A 309 14.02 16.06 10.45
N GLN A 310 14.97 16.32 9.57
CA GLN A 310 16.25 16.92 9.93
C GLN A 310 16.73 17.91 8.86
N VAL A 311 17.27 19.05 9.31
CA VAL A 311 18.03 19.97 8.45
C VAL A 311 19.46 19.45 8.30
N THR A 312 19.89 19.17 7.07
CA THR A 312 21.27 18.73 6.79
C THR A 312 22.15 19.84 6.23
N GLY A 313 21.56 20.91 5.71
CA GLY A 313 22.32 22.05 5.19
C GLY A 313 21.43 23.22 4.82
N VAL A 314 22.00 24.43 4.89
CA VAL A 314 21.39 25.67 4.41
C VAL A 314 22.42 26.35 3.54
N PHE A 315 22.06 26.70 2.31
CA PHE A 315 22.96 27.29 1.35
C PHE A 315 22.39 28.60 0.81
N GLN A 316 23.24 29.62 0.77
CA GLN A 316 22.97 30.88 0.09
C GLN A 316 23.29 30.72 -1.40
N THR A 317 22.33 31.08 -2.24
CA THR A 317 22.55 31.30 -3.67
C THR A 317 21.97 32.66 -4.07
N LYS A 318 21.28 32.77 -5.21
CA LYS A 318 20.36 33.90 -5.48
C LYS A 318 19.06 33.82 -4.67
N SER A 319 18.85 32.68 -4.00
CA SER A 319 17.76 32.36 -3.08
C SER A 319 18.28 31.46 -1.94
N THR A 320 17.43 31.07 -0.99
CA THR A 320 17.78 30.05 0.00
C THR A 320 17.54 28.64 -0.54
N VAL A 321 18.48 27.75 -0.26
CA VAL A 321 18.30 26.30 -0.43
C VAL A 321 18.44 25.61 0.93
N LEU A 322 17.35 25.03 1.42
CA LEU A 322 17.32 24.21 2.62
C LEU A 322 17.37 22.73 2.23
N ILE A 323 18.35 21.99 2.70
CA ILE A 323 18.44 20.54 2.49
C ILE A 323 17.86 19.82 3.69
N LEU A 324 16.86 18.99 3.42
CA LEU A 324 16.14 18.21 4.42
C LEU A 324 16.36 16.72 4.20
N LEU A 325 16.52 16.01 5.32
CA LEU A 325 16.49 14.56 5.38
C LEU A 325 15.22 14.14 6.14
N ALA A 326 14.31 13.44 5.47
CA ALA A 326 13.02 13.05 6.07
C ALA A 326 12.55 11.68 5.56
N PRO A 327 11.51 11.09 6.18
CA PRO A 327 10.79 9.96 5.59
C PRO A 327 10.28 10.29 4.18
N TYR A 328 10.32 9.33 3.26
CA TYR A 328 9.83 9.51 1.89
C TYR A 328 8.39 10.05 1.81
N THR A 329 7.53 9.62 2.75
CA THR A 329 6.14 10.09 2.82
C THR A 329 6.04 11.59 3.09
N VAL A 330 6.94 12.17 3.90
CA VAL A 330 7.01 13.62 4.13
C VAL A 330 7.42 14.35 2.85
N PHE A 331 8.37 13.79 2.09
CA PHE A 331 8.73 14.32 0.78
C PHE A 331 7.56 14.26 -0.22
N CYS A 332 6.81 13.16 -0.26
CA CYS A 332 5.63 13.01 -1.11
C CYS A 332 4.57 14.10 -0.85
N THR A 333 4.43 14.56 0.39
CA THR A 333 3.57 15.70 0.72
C THR A 333 4.17 17.00 0.21
N ILE A 334 5.40 17.30 0.62
CA ILE A 334 5.97 18.64 0.43
C ILE A 334 6.32 18.92 -1.04
N ARG A 335 6.61 17.90 -1.85
CA ARG A 335 6.89 18.02 -3.30
C ARG A 335 5.75 18.65 -4.11
N THR A 336 4.56 18.78 -3.52
CA THR A 336 3.43 19.50 -4.13
C THR A 336 3.66 21.01 -4.15
N LEU A 337 4.54 21.53 -3.29
CA LEU A 337 4.97 22.92 -3.31
C LEU A 337 6.01 23.14 -4.41
N PRO A 338 6.01 24.32 -5.05
CA PRO A 338 7.04 24.64 -6.01
C PRO A 338 8.39 24.90 -5.32
N GLY A 339 9.49 24.55 -6.01
CA GLY A 339 10.84 24.70 -5.48
C GLY A 339 11.33 23.52 -4.64
N ILE A 340 10.57 22.43 -4.55
CA ILE A 340 10.99 21.21 -3.85
C ILE A 340 11.59 20.20 -4.84
N THR A 341 12.82 19.76 -4.59
CA THR A 341 13.54 18.86 -5.50
C THR A 341 14.10 17.65 -4.76
N PHE A 342 13.82 16.44 -5.27
CA PHE A 342 14.46 15.22 -4.77
C PHE A 342 15.95 15.21 -5.09
N ILE A 343 16.80 14.87 -4.12
CA ILE A 343 18.27 14.78 -4.32
C ILE A 343 18.70 13.32 -4.35
N ALA A 344 18.41 12.58 -3.27
CA ALA A 344 18.90 11.23 -3.11
C ALA A 344 18.04 10.44 -2.13
N GLY A 345 18.00 9.12 -2.31
CA GLY A 345 17.25 8.23 -1.44
C GLY A 345 16.97 6.92 -2.16
N ARG A 346 16.75 5.85 -1.39
CA ARG A 346 16.31 4.58 -1.96
C ARG A 346 14.82 4.70 -2.28
N VAL A 347 14.47 5.32 -3.40
CA VAL A 347 13.08 5.33 -3.85
C VAL A 347 12.79 3.90 -4.29
N SER A 348 11.97 3.18 -3.53
CA SER A 348 11.23 2.04 -4.08
C SER A 348 10.28 2.64 -5.11
N THR A 349 10.76 2.86 -6.33
CA THR A 349 9.97 3.46 -7.40
C THR A 349 8.75 2.58 -7.65
N PRO A 350 7.53 3.13 -7.69
CA PRO A 350 6.51 2.57 -8.55
C PRO A 350 7.06 2.77 -9.96
N GLN A 351 7.65 1.73 -10.54
CA GLN A 351 8.03 1.79 -11.95
C GLN A 351 6.75 1.97 -12.76
N THR A 352 6.61 3.14 -13.40
CA THR A 352 5.67 3.36 -14.50
C THR A 352 5.88 2.28 -15.56
N PRO A 353 4.83 1.82 -16.26
CA PRO A 353 4.97 0.76 -17.24
C PRO A 353 5.98 1.18 -18.29
N ALA A 354 6.92 0.30 -18.63
CA ALA A 354 7.67 0.43 -19.85
C ALA A 354 6.66 0.60 -20.99
N THR A 355 6.67 1.76 -21.63
CA THR A 355 6.05 1.94 -22.93
C THR A 355 6.73 0.94 -23.85
N THR A 356 6.03 -0.14 -24.18
CA THR A 356 6.44 -1.03 -25.26
C THR A 356 6.31 -0.20 -26.53
N THR A 357 7.40 0.46 -26.91
CA THR A 357 7.54 0.97 -28.27
C THR A 357 7.52 -0.25 -29.17
N GLU A 358 6.46 -0.38 -29.97
CA GLU A 358 6.41 -1.32 -31.08
C GLU A 358 7.63 -1.08 -31.96
N GLU A 359 8.62 -1.97 -31.88
CA GLU A 359 9.65 -2.06 -32.90
C GLU A 359 8.99 -2.65 -34.16
N SER A 360 8.70 -1.74 -35.09
CA SER A 360 8.38 -2.01 -36.47
C SER A 360 9.38 -3.02 -37.05
N VAL A 361 8.85 -4.19 -37.44
CA VAL A 361 9.57 -5.21 -38.18
C VAL A 361 9.95 -4.62 -39.54
N LEU A 362 11.20 -4.21 -39.67
CA LEU A 362 11.85 -3.95 -40.95
C LEU A 362 12.85 -5.07 -41.24
N THR A 363 12.34 -6.03 -42.01
CA THR A 363 13.08 -7.03 -42.79
C THR A 363 14.35 -6.46 -43.41
N THR A 364 15.50 -7.04 -43.08
CA THR A 364 16.67 -7.05 -43.98
C THR A 364 17.36 -8.41 -43.92
N THR A 365 17.20 -9.15 -45.02
CA THR A 365 17.90 -10.39 -45.33
C THR A 365 19.35 -10.09 -45.72
N PRO A 366 20.36 -10.84 -45.24
CA PRO A 366 21.65 -10.90 -45.90
C PRO A 366 21.71 -12.11 -46.83
N ARG A 367 21.91 -11.83 -48.13
CA ARG A 367 22.34 -12.80 -49.14
C ARG A 367 23.74 -13.32 -48.80
N GLN A 368 23.93 -14.65 -48.88
CA GLN A 368 25.24 -15.25 -49.16
C GLN A 368 25.18 -16.04 -50.48
N PRO A 369 26.30 -16.15 -51.23
CA PRO A 369 26.30 -16.51 -52.64
C PRO A 369 26.50 -18.01 -52.90
N ASP A 370 25.94 -18.46 -54.02
CA ASP A 370 26.09 -19.79 -54.62
C ASP A 370 27.50 -20.07 -55.18
N ARG A 371 27.94 -21.33 -55.04
CA ARG A 371 28.45 -22.24 -56.11
C ARG A 371 28.86 -23.59 -55.51
N GLN A 372 28.13 -24.67 -55.84
CA GLN A 372 28.48 -25.75 -56.81
C GLN A 372 29.59 -26.71 -56.31
N GLU A 373 29.56 -28.03 -56.46
CA GLU A 373 28.69 -29.04 -57.08
C GLU A 373 29.36 -30.40 -56.72
N ASN A 374 28.59 -31.48 -56.46
CA ASN A 374 28.87 -32.84 -56.96
C ASN A 374 27.93 -33.89 -56.33
N MET A 375 27.33 -34.70 -57.20
CA MET A 375 26.45 -35.87 -57.03
C MET A 375 26.92 -36.89 -58.12
N PRO A 376 26.34 -38.10 -58.29
CA PRO A 376 25.86 -39.21 -57.43
C PRO A 376 26.40 -40.57 -58.02
N PRO A 377 25.72 -41.77 -58.09
CA PRO A 377 24.42 -42.30 -57.58
C PRO A 377 24.38 -43.79 -57.09
N ASP A 378 23.13 -44.28 -56.90
CA ASP A 378 22.59 -45.67 -56.97
C ASP A 378 22.56 -46.51 -55.66
N LYS A 379 21.59 -47.38 -55.32
CA LYS A 379 20.25 -47.79 -55.83
C LYS A 379 19.63 -48.85 -54.86
N HIS A 380 18.32 -49.11 -55.03
CA HIS A 380 17.51 -50.30 -54.59
C HIS A 380 17.21 -50.47 -53.08
N GLY A 381 16.03 -50.89 -52.60
CA GLY A 381 14.75 -51.30 -53.21
C GLY A 381 14.06 -52.40 -52.37
N LEU A 382 12.75 -52.24 -52.10
CA LEU A 382 11.72 -53.29 -51.83
C LEU A 382 11.84 -54.12 -50.51
N HIS A 383 10.82 -54.67 -49.83
CA HIS A 383 9.44 -55.11 -50.13
C HIS A 383 8.67 -55.39 -48.78
N TYR A 384 7.33 -55.10 -48.72
CA TYR A 384 6.15 -55.91 -48.23
C TYR A 384 6.14 -56.62 -46.83
N THR A 385 5.07 -56.88 -46.03
CA THR A 385 3.56 -56.90 -46.05
C THR A 385 3.09 -57.14 -44.58
N THR A 386 2.08 -56.45 -44.01
CA THR A 386 0.62 -56.77 -43.83
C THR A 386 0.21 -58.04 -43.04
N ILE A 387 -0.73 -57.88 -42.08
CA ILE A 387 -1.95 -58.66 -41.70
C ILE A 387 -2.19 -58.42 -40.19
N GLU A 388 -3.20 -57.70 -39.67
CA GLU A 388 -4.68 -57.75 -39.71
C GLU A 388 -5.34 -58.78 -38.75
N LYS A 389 -6.32 -58.28 -37.97
CA LYS A 389 -7.53 -58.90 -37.35
C LYS A 389 -7.65 -59.21 -35.84
N ASP A 390 -8.58 -58.46 -35.25
CA ASP A 390 -9.85 -58.85 -34.58
C ASP A 390 -9.86 -60.00 -33.55
N LEU A 391 -10.41 -59.75 -32.35
CA LEU A 391 -11.82 -60.03 -32.02
C LEU A 391 -12.16 -59.75 -30.55
N GLU A 392 -13.42 -59.37 -30.36
CA GLU A 392 -14.12 -59.08 -29.12
C GLU A 392 -14.53 -60.35 -28.31
N HIS A 393 -15.00 -60.08 -27.08
CA HIS A 393 -16.12 -60.70 -26.33
C HIS A 393 -15.87 -61.58 -25.08
N GLU A 394 -16.89 -61.45 -24.19
CA GLU A 394 -17.22 -62.08 -22.90
C GLU A 394 -16.68 -61.35 -21.64
N HIS A 395 -17.51 -60.86 -20.69
CA HIS A 395 -18.89 -61.19 -20.28
C HIS A 395 -19.69 -59.99 -19.78
#